data_AF-K6ZWE1-F1
#
_entry.id   AF-K6ZWE1-F1
#
_cell.length_a   1.000
_cell.length_b   1.000
_cell.length_c   1.000
_cell.angle_alpha   90.00
_cell.angle_beta   90.00
_cell.angle_gamma   90.00
#
_symmetry.space_group_name_H-M   'P 1'
#
loop_
_entity.id
_entity.type
_entity.pdbx_description
1 polymer ?
#
loop_
_entity_poly.entity_id
_entity_poly.type
_entity_poly.pdbx_seq_one_letter_code
_entity_poly.pdbx_strand_id
1 'polypeptide(L)'
;MKHQNQVTKLGIHRSRFLAIAMLAIAIFVGNAYAKVSSDDAFIKQHKLVERSTEILFWTQDERAIGFKNIGRMWPTRVVSKAKNAQPMVLKDIGLGDITYEVEGKEYTIGDFIELKSAIGLVVLKNGELVYENYTDGNDKNTRWISFSVTKSISSLLIGAAIKEGYIASVDDQVVDYLPQLKGSAYDGASIKNVLHMNSGVQWNEDYNDPNSDVSKAGAANGIRLINYVKALPRAHKPGTVFNYNTAESNLIGELLRSAIGNNAATYLQDKIWQPYAMESDALWVLDRPNGVETGGCCLLASLRDFAKIGQFAYEQLTPSQNSPLAKNWLKDSVTPSKTYPNYGYQWWLESDSNRFRASGIFGQAIAVYPELGLVIAKHGNSPQANGPSEYKTHEKALDAAIVARLQEM
;
A
#
# COMPACT_ATOMS: atom_id res chain seq x y z
N MET A 1 -50.11 -54.18 -17.34
CA MET A 1 -48.99 -54.09 -16.37
C MET A 1 -48.03 -53.01 -16.84
N LYS A 2 -48.21 -51.78 -16.33
CA LYS A 2 -47.32 -50.62 -16.55
C LYS A 2 -46.91 -50.11 -15.17
N HIS A 3 -45.63 -50.21 -14.84
CA HIS A 3 -44.85 -49.28 -14.01
C HIS A 3 -43.58 -49.96 -13.50
N GLN A 4 -42.45 -49.68 -14.15
CA GLN A 4 -41.13 -49.58 -13.52
C GLN A 4 -40.16 -48.96 -14.56
N ASN A 5 -39.10 -48.30 -14.08
CA ASN A 5 -38.04 -47.61 -14.83
C ASN A 5 -38.23 -46.12 -15.16
N GLN A 6 -38.22 -45.26 -14.13
CA GLN A 6 -37.72 -43.87 -14.29
C GLN A 6 -36.84 -43.34 -13.15
N VAL A 7 -36.54 -44.12 -12.11
CA VAL A 7 -35.82 -43.60 -10.91
C VAL A 7 -34.28 -43.67 -11.04
N THR A 8 -33.72 -44.42 -11.99
CA THR A 8 -32.27 -44.70 -12.01
C THR A 8 -31.40 -43.65 -12.74
N LYS A 9 -31.97 -42.70 -13.50
CA LYS A 9 -31.19 -41.70 -14.27
C LYS A 9 -30.90 -40.38 -13.53
N LEU A 10 -31.61 -40.06 -12.45
CA LEU A 10 -31.40 -38.79 -11.71
C LEU A 10 -30.27 -38.87 -10.65
N GLY A 11 -29.92 -40.07 -10.17
CA GLY A 11 -28.87 -40.27 -9.16
C GLY A 11 -27.44 -40.21 -9.69
N ILE A 12 -27.23 -40.53 -10.98
CA ILE A 12 -25.90 -40.64 -11.58
C ILE A 12 -25.32 -39.26 -11.96
N HIS A 13 -26.17 -38.28 -12.26
CA HIS A 13 -25.72 -36.92 -12.56
C HIS A 13 -25.35 -36.12 -11.31
N ARG A 14 -26.08 -36.27 -10.20
CA ARG A 14 -25.75 -35.60 -8.93
C ARG A 14 -24.45 -36.14 -8.30
N SER A 15 -24.21 -37.45 -8.36
CA SER A 15 -22.98 -38.06 -7.84
C SER A 15 -21.74 -37.69 -8.65
N ARG A 16 -21.85 -37.58 -9.98
CA ARG A 16 -20.76 -37.10 -10.84
C ARG A 16 -20.44 -35.62 -10.61
N PHE A 17 -21.44 -34.75 -10.43
CA PHE A 17 -21.21 -33.35 -10.08
C PHE A 17 -20.58 -33.18 -8.69
N LEU A 18 -21.01 -33.97 -7.69
CA LEU A 18 -20.40 -33.95 -6.35
C LEU A 18 -18.95 -34.47 -6.38
N ALA A 19 -18.67 -35.52 -7.16
CA ALA A 19 -17.33 -36.08 -7.29
C ALA A 19 -16.37 -35.13 -8.02
N ILE A 20 -16.83 -34.45 -9.09
CA ILE A 20 -16.03 -33.44 -9.81
C ILE A 20 -15.78 -32.22 -8.90
N ALA A 21 -16.77 -31.76 -8.15
CA ALA A 21 -16.60 -30.67 -7.19
C ALA A 21 -15.63 -31.05 -6.05
N MET A 22 -15.75 -32.25 -5.49
CA MET A 22 -14.82 -32.73 -4.44
C MET A 22 -13.40 -32.96 -4.98
N LEU A 23 -13.25 -33.45 -6.21
CA LEU A 23 -11.94 -33.61 -6.84
C LEU A 23 -11.30 -32.24 -7.15
N ALA A 24 -12.08 -31.27 -7.64
CA ALA A 24 -11.62 -29.90 -7.86
C ALA A 24 -11.21 -29.23 -6.53
N ILE A 25 -12.00 -29.40 -5.46
CA ILE A 25 -11.64 -28.92 -4.12
C ILE A 25 -10.37 -29.62 -3.61
N ALA A 26 -10.25 -30.93 -3.77
CA ALA A 26 -9.07 -31.68 -3.32
C ALA A 26 -7.80 -31.30 -4.08
N ILE A 27 -7.89 -31.07 -5.40
CA ILE A 27 -6.77 -30.58 -6.21
C ILE A 27 -6.39 -29.15 -5.82
N PHE A 28 -7.38 -28.28 -5.62
CA PHE A 28 -7.14 -26.88 -5.23
C PHE A 28 -6.51 -26.79 -3.82
N VAL A 29 -7.04 -27.55 -2.86
CA VAL A 29 -6.48 -27.65 -1.50
C VAL A 29 -5.11 -28.31 -1.52
N GLY A 30 -4.91 -29.36 -2.33
CA GLY A 30 -3.61 -30.04 -2.49
C GLY A 30 -2.52 -29.13 -3.04
N ASN A 31 -2.83 -28.35 -4.09
CA ASN A 31 -1.89 -27.39 -4.67
C ASN A 31 -1.60 -26.20 -3.72
N ALA A 32 -2.62 -25.69 -3.03
CA ALA A 32 -2.42 -24.65 -2.02
C ALA A 32 -1.56 -25.16 -0.85
N TYR A 33 -1.80 -26.38 -0.37
CA TYR A 33 -1.02 -27.01 0.69
C TYR A 33 0.43 -27.28 0.26
N ALA A 34 0.64 -27.81 -0.95
CA ALA A 34 1.97 -28.04 -1.49
C ALA A 34 2.78 -26.74 -1.65
N LYS A 35 2.13 -25.66 -2.07
CA LYS A 35 2.76 -24.34 -2.22
C LYS A 35 3.08 -23.65 -0.90
N VAL A 36 2.18 -23.73 0.08
CA VAL A 36 2.48 -23.27 1.46
C VAL A 36 3.64 -24.09 2.02
N SER A 37 3.64 -25.42 1.79
CA SER A 37 4.75 -26.28 2.18
C SER A 37 6.08 -25.92 1.50
N SER A 38 6.07 -25.38 0.27
CA SER A 38 7.29 -24.93 -0.41
C SER A 38 7.79 -23.57 0.09
N ASP A 39 6.90 -22.62 0.36
CA ASP A 39 7.26 -21.34 0.97
C ASP A 39 7.87 -21.55 2.36
N ASP A 40 7.32 -22.47 3.16
CA ASP A 40 7.81 -22.80 4.51
C ASP A 40 9.22 -23.38 4.48
N ALA A 41 9.46 -24.31 3.55
CA ALA A 41 10.77 -24.88 3.33
C ALA A 41 11.78 -23.79 2.93
N PHE A 42 11.39 -22.89 2.02
CA PHE A 42 12.24 -21.78 1.59
C PHE A 42 12.56 -20.82 2.73
N ILE A 43 11.53 -20.37 3.47
CA ILE A 43 11.66 -19.46 4.62
C ILE A 43 12.61 -20.03 5.66
N LYS A 44 12.48 -21.33 5.98
CA LYS A 44 13.34 -22.03 6.94
C LYS A 44 14.78 -22.18 6.41
N GLN A 45 14.95 -22.56 5.15
CA GLN A 45 16.27 -22.74 4.52
C GLN A 45 17.08 -21.44 4.52
N HIS A 46 16.43 -20.31 4.22
CA HIS A 46 17.07 -18.99 4.11
C HIS A 46 17.03 -18.18 5.42
N LYS A 47 16.45 -18.75 6.49
CA LYS A 47 16.33 -18.14 7.82
C LYS A 47 15.64 -16.77 7.79
N LEU A 48 14.57 -16.65 7.01
CA LEU A 48 13.91 -15.36 6.81
C LEU A 48 13.19 -14.86 8.07
N VAL A 49 12.76 -15.75 8.97
CA VAL A 49 12.16 -15.34 10.25
C VAL A 49 13.22 -14.68 11.13
N GLU A 50 14.37 -15.33 11.28
CA GLU A 50 15.50 -14.88 12.09
C GLU A 50 16.13 -13.58 11.54
N ARG A 51 16.14 -13.44 10.21
CA ARG A 51 16.68 -12.28 9.49
C ARG A 51 15.58 -11.30 9.06
N SER A 52 14.41 -11.35 9.69
CA SER A 52 13.26 -10.53 9.28
C SER A 52 13.50 -9.02 9.43
N THR A 53 14.41 -8.60 10.31
CA THR A 53 14.84 -7.19 10.43
C THR A 53 15.77 -6.73 9.30
N GLU A 54 16.30 -7.65 8.49
CA GLU A 54 17.20 -7.39 7.36
C GLU A 54 16.46 -7.31 6.02
N ILE A 55 15.14 -7.12 6.04
CA ILE A 55 14.27 -7.16 4.85
C ILE A 55 14.75 -6.29 3.67
N LEU A 56 15.46 -5.20 3.95
CA LEU A 56 16.06 -4.30 2.95
C LEU A 56 17.19 -4.96 2.15
N PHE A 57 17.85 -5.95 2.73
CA PHE A 57 19.04 -6.62 2.19
C PHE A 57 18.76 -8.03 1.66
N TRP A 58 17.50 -8.48 1.72
CA TRP A 58 17.09 -9.73 1.10
C TRP A 58 17.28 -9.67 -0.41
N THR A 59 17.75 -10.77 -0.98
CA THR A 59 17.79 -10.97 -2.44
C THR A 59 16.38 -10.90 -3.03
N GLN A 60 16.26 -10.66 -4.34
CA GLN A 60 14.93 -10.65 -4.98
C GLN A 60 14.18 -11.97 -4.78
N ASP A 61 14.87 -13.12 -4.79
CA ASP A 61 14.25 -14.43 -4.61
C ASP A 61 13.74 -14.60 -3.17
N GLU A 62 14.53 -14.18 -2.18
CA GLU A 62 14.09 -14.14 -0.78
C GLU A 62 12.88 -13.22 -0.61
N ARG A 63 12.84 -12.07 -1.30
CA ARG A 63 11.71 -11.12 -1.24
C ARG A 63 10.46 -11.64 -1.94
N ALA A 64 10.59 -12.35 -3.06
CA ALA A 64 9.46 -12.95 -3.78
C ALA A 64 8.65 -13.90 -2.87
N ILE A 65 9.33 -14.57 -1.93
CA ILE A 65 8.70 -15.39 -0.90
C ILE A 65 8.37 -14.60 0.37
N GLY A 66 9.32 -13.80 0.86
CA GLY A 66 9.22 -13.11 2.14
C GLY A 66 8.15 -12.03 2.18
N PHE A 67 8.02 -11.20 1.14
CA PHE A 67 7.13 -10.03 1.12
C PHE A 67 5.65 -10.40 1.21
N LYS A 68 5.23 -11.51 0.60
CA LYS A 68 3.87 -12.05 0.74
C LYS A 68 3.63 -12.80 2.06
N ASN A 69 4.68 -13.11 2.81
CA ASN A 69 4.65 -13.89 4.05
C ASN A 69 4.99 -13.07 5.31
N ILE A 70 5.12 -11.74 5.22
CA ILE A 70 5.49 -10.88 6.38
C ILE A 70 4.56 -11.07 7.58
N GLY A 71 3.27 -11.30 7.36
CA GLY A 71 2.31 -11.56 8.45
C GLY A 71 2.61 -12.80 9.30
N ARG A 72 3.53 -13.66 8.86
CA ARG A 72 4.01 -14.85 9.57
C ARG A 72 5.32 -14.62 10.31
N MET A 73 6.02 -13.52 9.99
CA MET A 73 7.35 -13.19 10.51
C MET A 73 7.29 -12.02 11.48
N TRP A 74 6.38 -11.07 11.26
CA TRP A 74 6.20 -9.90 12.09
C TRP A 74 4.84 -9.90 12.78
N PRO A 75 4.75 -9.29 13.99
CA PRO A 75 3.46 -9.09 14.64
C PRO A 75 2.61 -8.17 13.76
N THR A 76 1.35 -8.54 13.56
CA THR A 76 0.41 -7.77 12.75
C THR A 76 -0.95 -7.65 13.44
N ARG A 77 -1.71 -6.64 13.06
CA ARG A 77 -3.13 -6.50 13.39
C ARG A 77 -3.94 -6.60 12.11
N VAL A 78 -5.02 -7.37 12.15
CA VAL A 78 -5.93 -7.56 11.01
C VAL A 78 -6.81 -6.32 10.84
N VAL A 79 -6.96 -5.90 9.59
CA VAL A 79 -8.04 -5.01 9.13
C VAL A 79 -9.01 -5.91 8.37
N SER A 80 -10.15 -6.26 8.98
CA SER A 80 -11.04 -7.26 8.41
C SER A 80 -11.69 -6.77 7.12
N LYS A 81 -11.78 -7.68 6.14
CA LYS A 81 -12.52 -7.48 4.89
C LYS A 81 -13.93 -6.97 5.17
N ALA A 82 -14.47 -6.21 4.23
CA ALA A 82 -15.79 -5.63 4.40
C ALA A 82 -16.87 -6.73 4.46
N LYS A 83 -17.85 -6.57 5.35
CA LYS A 83 -19.00 -7.50 5.41
C LYS A 83 -19.84 -7.50 4.13
N ASN A 84 -19.86 -6.37 3.44
CA ASN A 84 -20.53 -6.16 2.15
C ASN A 84 -19.55 -6.24 0.96
N ALA A 85 -18.36 -6.83 1.14
CA ALA A 85 -17.34 -6.94 0.10
C ALA A 85 -17.95 -7.42 -1.23
N GLN A 86 -17.74 -6.64 -2.29
CA GLN A 86 -18.09 -7.00 -3.65
C GLN A 86 -16.80 -7.23 -4.44
N PRO A 87 -16.51 -8.47 -4.84
CA PRO A 87 -15.36 -8.76 -5.66
C PRO A 87 -15.40 -8.01 -6.99
N MET A 88 -14.29 -7.36 -7.35
CA MET A 88 -14.19 -6.74 -8.67
C MET A 88 -14.27 -7.83 -9.77
N VAL A 89 -15.04 -7.51 -10.81
CA VAL A 89 -15.18 -8.32 -12.03
C VAL A 89 -14.38 -7.64 -13.13
N LEU A 90 -13.48 -8.39 -13.76
CA LEU A 90 -12.68 -7.89 -14.87
C LEU A 90 -13.61 -7.57 -16.06
N LYS A 91 -13.56 -6.32 -16.51
CA LYS A 91 -14.16 -5.81 -17.73
C LYS A 91 -13.04 -5.50 -18.70
N ASP A 92 -12.58 -6.54 -19.40
CA ASP A 92 -11.48 -6.39 -20.34
C ASP A 92 -11.89 -5.46 -21.49
N ILE A 93 -11.10 -4.40 -21.68
CA ILE A 93 -11.26 -3.40 -22.73
C ILE A 93 -10.14 -3.46 -23.77
N GLY A 94 -9.34 -4.53 -23.76
CA GLY A 94 -8.22 -4.72 -24.69
C GLY A 94 -6.95 -3.98 -24.29
N LEU A 95 -6.71 -3.76 -22.98
CA LEU A 95 -5.43 -3.20 -22.54
C LEU A 95 -4.27 -4.19 -22.73
N GLY A 96 -4.54 -5.49 -22.77
CA GLY A 96 -3.52 -6.53 -22.95
C GLY A 96 -2.72 -6.42 -24.24
N ASP A 97 -3.28 -5.76 -25.27
CA ASP A 97 -2.66 -5.60 -26.59
C ASP A 97 -1.81 -4.32 -26.71
N ILE A 98 -1.69 -3.52 -25.65
CA ILE A 98 -0.88 -2.30 -25.68
C ILE A 98 0.59 -2.65 -25.81
N THR A 99 1.27 -1.94 -26.70
CA THR A 99 2.73 -1.88 -26.77
C THR A 99 3.25 -0.56 -26.23
N TYR A 100 4.52 -0.57 -25.80
CA TYR A 100 5.26 0.60 -25.35
C TYR A 100 6.71 0.48 -25.79
N GLU A 101 7.43 1.60 -25.87
CA GLU A 101 8.82 1.63 -26.30
C GLU A 101 9.75 1.96 -25.12
N VAL A 102 10.86 1.21 -25.02
CA VAL A 102 12.01 1.54 -24.16
C VAL A 102 13.27 1.41 -24.98
N GLU A 103 14.08 2.48 -25.03
CA GLU A 103 15.37 2.51 -25.72
C GLU A 103 15.30 2.07 -27.20
N GLY A 104 14.24 2.47 -27.92
CA GLY A 104 14.05 2.13 -29.33
C GLY A 104 13.57 0.71 -29.59
N LYS A 105 13.22 -0.05 -28.55
CA LYS A 105 12.64 -1.40 -28.67
C LYS A 105 11.20 -1.40 -28.17
N GLU A 106 10.33 -2.05 -28.95
CA GLU A 106 8.93 -2.27 -28.59
C GLU A 106 8.78 -3.45 -27.61
N TYR A 107 7.88 -3.28 -26.66
CA TYR A 107 7.49 -4.25 -25.63
C TYR A 107 5.98 -4.25 -25.48
N THR A 108 5.43 -5.38 -25.04
CA THR A 108 4.01 -5.56 -24.68
C THR A 108 3.81 -5.44 -23.17
N ILE A 109 2.56 -5.30 -22.72
CA ILE A 109 2.26 -5.46 -21.28
C ILE A 109 2.73 -6.82 -20.77
N GLY A 110 2.62 -7.88 -21.59
CA GLY A 110 3.15 -9.20 -21.27
C GLY A 110 4.64 -9.17 -20.89
N ASP A 111 5.46 -8.50 -21.70
CA ASP A 111 6.90 -8.35 -21.44
C ASP A 111 7.18 -7.59 -20.14
N PHE A 112 6.35 -6.58 -19.80
CA PHE A 112 6.48 -5.90 -18.51
C PHE A 112 6.22 -6.85 -17.34
N ILE A 113 5.18 -7.68 -17.44
CA ILE A 113 4.82 -8.64 -16.40
C ILE A 113 5.91 -9.71 -16.26
N GLU A 114 6.60 -10.09 -17.32
CA GLU A 114 7.70 -11.06 -17.26
C GLU A 114 8.98 -10.51 -16.61
N LEU A 115 9.10 -9.20 -16.39
CA LEU A 115 10.20 -8.64 -15.62
C LEU A 115 10.20 -9.25 -14.21
N LYS A 116 11.35 -9.77 -13.76
CA LYS A 116 11.53 -10.34 -12.40
C LYS A 116 11.09 -9.40 -11.26
N SER A 117 11.05 -8.10 -11.53
CA SER A 117 10.63 -7.08 -10.56
C SER A 117 9.12 -6.82 -10.54
N ALA A 118 8.36 -7.28 -11.55
CA ALA A 118 6.91 -7.10 -11.64
C ALA A 118 6.21 -8.25 -10.91
N ILE A 119 5.50 -7.94 -9.83
CA ILE A 119 4.77 -8.94 -9.02
C ILE A 119 3.27 -8.94 -9.35
N GLY A 120 2.74 -7.78 -9.70
CA GLY A 120 1.40 -7.67 -10.24
C GLY A 120 1.08 -6.26 -10.70
N LEU A 121 0.09 -6.17 -11.59
CA LEU A 121 -0.44 -4.95 -12.15
C LEU A 121 -1.97 -5.03 -12.08
N VAL A 122 -2.61 -3.98 -11.57
CA VAL A 122 -4.07 -3.79 -11.63
C VAL A 122 -4.34 -2.39 -12.16
N VAL A 123 -5.25 -2.30 -13.13
CA VAL A 123 -5.70 -1.04 -13.72
C VAL A 123 -7.20 -0.89 -13.49
N LEU A 124 -7.60 0.24 -12.91
CA LEU A 124 -9.00 0.64 -12.82
C LEU A 124 -9.26 1.84 -13.73
N LYS A 125 -10.39 1.84 -14.42
CA LYS A 125 -10.91 2.97 -15.18
C LYS A 125 -12.33 3.26 -14.70
N ASN A 126 -12.55 4.47 -14.21
CA ASN A 126 -13.83 4.92 -13.64
C ASN A 126 -14.39 3.95 -12.57
N GLY A 127 -13.52 3.42 -11.72
CA GLY A 127 -13.87 2.45 -10.69
C GLY A 127 -14.04 1.00 -11.17
N GLU A 128 -13.90 0.73 -12.46
CA GLU A 128 -14.02 -0.62 -13.03
C GLU A 128 -12.66 -1.28 -13.23
N LEU A 129 -12.55 -2.56 -12.87
CA LEU A 129 -11.35 -3.36 -13.11
C LEU A 129 -11.24 -3.66 -14.61
N VAL A 130 -10.24 -3.09 -15.28
CA VAL A 130 -10.06 -3.23 -16.74
C VAL A 130 -8.85 -4.04 -17.14
N TYR A 131 -7.90 -4.24 -16.22
CA TYR A 131 -6.76 -5.15 -16.40
C TYR A 131 -6.27 -5.65 -15.06
N GLU A 132 -5.89 -6.93 -14.98
CA GLU A 132 -5.10 -7.48 -13.88
C GLU A 132 -4.16 -8.59 -14.36
N ASN A 133 -2.95 -8.63 -13.79
CA ASN A 133 -2.03 -9.75 -13.97
C ASN A 133 -1.13 -9.89 -12.72
N TYR A 134 -0.72 -11.12 -12.43
CA TYR A 134 0.04 -11.51 -11.23
C TYR A 134 1.10 -12.55 -11.59
N THR A 135 2.27 -12.47 -10.97
CA THR A 135 3.42 -13.37 -11.23
C THR A 135 3.90 -14.04 -9.95
N ASP A 136 4.93 -14.89 -10.02
CA ASP A 136 5.59 -15.51 -8.86
C ASP A 136 4.63 -16.27 -7.92
N GLY A 137 3.57 -16.82 -8.51
CA GLY A 137 2.50 -17.48 -7.78
C GLY A 137 1.68 -16.52 -6.90
N ASN A 138 1.69 -15.22 -7.15
CA ASN A 138 0.74 -14.31 -6.55
C ASN A 138 -0.60 -14.41 -7.30
N ASP A 139 -1.67 -14.03 -6.62
CA ASP A 139 -3.01 -13.97 -7.16
C ASP A 139 -3.77 -12.78 -6.57
N LYS A 140 -5.04 -12.61 -6.97
CA LYS A 140 -5.92 -11.55 -6.48
C LYS A 140 -6.12 -11.51 -4.96
N ASN A 141 -5.83 -12.59 -4.24
CA ASN A 141 -5.97 -12.67 -2.78
C ASN A 141 -4.63 -12.52 -2.06
N THR A 142 -3.52 -12.47 -2.80
CA THR A 142 -2.19 -12.43 -2.21
C THR A 142 -1.93 -11.06 -1.61
N ARG A 143 -1.63 -11.05 -0.31
CA ARG A 143 -1.28 -9.84 0.44
C ARG A 143 0.20 -9.57 0.29
N TRP A 144 0.57 -8.35 -0.06
CA TRP A 144 1.95 -7.94 -0.27
C TRP A 144 2.28 -6.72 0.58
N ILE A 145 3.49 -6.65 1.11
CA ILE A 145 3.98 -5.50 1.87
C ILE A 145 4.14 -4.27 0.97
N SER A 146 3.53 -3.17 1.38
CA SER A 146 3.43 -1.95 0.56
C SER A 146 4.50 -0.89 0.85
N PHE A 147 5.28 -1.10 1.90
CA PHE A 147 6.23 -0.13 2.42
C PHE A 147 5.59 1.26 2.59
N SER A 148 6.19 2.28 1.97
CA SER A 148 5.81 3.69 2.10
C SER A 148 4.47 4.06 1.46
N VAL A 149 3.79 3.15 0.73
CA VAL A 149 2.38 3.36 0.36
C VAL A 149 1.50 3.56 1.61
N THR A 150 1.88 2.93 2.73
CA THR A 150 1.23 3.10 4.04
C THR A 150 1.16 4.57 4.47
N LYS A 151 2.13 5.41 4.11
CA LYS A 151 2.17 6.84 4.46
C LYS A 151 0.94 7.58 3.95
N SER A 152 0.56 7.33 2.70
CA SER A 152 -0.60 7.93 2.06
C SER A 152 -1.91 7.48 2.71
N ILE A 153 -1.97 6.24 3.20
CA ILE A 153 -3.12 5.71 3.96
C ILE A 153 -3.19 6.38 5.34
N SER A 154 -2.07 6.53 6.05
CA SER A 154 -2.02 7.28 7.32
C SER A 154 -2.47 8.73 7.15
N SER A 155 -2.11 9.38 6.04
CA SER A 155 -2.60 10.71 5.69
C SER A 155 -4.12 10.76 5.52
N LEU A 156 -4.73 9.79 4.82
CA LEU A 156 -6.20 9.70 4.74
C LEU A 156 -6.83 9.57 6.12
N LEU A 157 -6.23 8.79 7.03
CA LEU A 157 -6.76 8.63 8.40
C LEU A 157 -6.62 9.90 9.25
N ILE A 158 -5.58 10.72 9.06
CA ILE A 158 -5.53 12.06 9.67
C ILE A 158 -6.70 12.92 9.18
N GLY A 159 -7.00 12.88 7.88
CA GLY A 159 -8.17 13.56 7.32
C GLY A 159 -9.49 13.11 7.94
N ALA A 160 -9.63 11.82 8.23
CA ALA A 160 -10.79 11.29 8.95
C ALA A 160 -10.81 11.77 10.42
N ALA A 161 -9.68 11.72 11.12
CA ALA A 161 -9.58 12.18 12.51
C ALA A 161 -9.90 13.68 12.66
N ILE A 162 -9.57 14.50 11.66
CA ILE A 162 -9.97 15.90 11.60
C ILE A 162 -11.49 16.04 11.40
N LYS A 163 -12.09 15.25 10.50
CA LYS A 163 -13.55 15.27 10.30
C LYS A 163 -14.30 14.99 11.60
N GLU A 164 -13.81 14.06 12.40
CA GLU A 164 -14.44 13.64 13.65
C GLU A 164 -14.09 14.53 14.85
N GLY A 165 -13.21 15.51 14.68
CA GLY A 165 -12.80 16.44 15.74
C GLY A 165 -11.80 15.86 16.73
N TYR A 166 -11.22 14.68 16.47
CA TYR A 166 -10.10 14.17 17.25
C TYR A 166 -8.82 15.00 17.04
N ILE A 167 -8.69 15.60 15.85
CA ILE A 167 -7.66 16.59 15.53
C ILE A 167 -8.39 17.88 15.11
N ALA A 168 -8.10 19.01 15.74
CA ALA A 168 -8.82 20.25 15.43
C ALA A 168 -8.40 20.84 14.08
N SER A 169 -7.09 20.87 13.79
CA SER A 169 -6.54 21.37 12.53
C SER A 169 -5.20 20.74 12.19
N VAL A 170 -4.84 20.72 10.90
CA VAL A 170 -3.45 20.41 10.49
C VAL A 170 -2.45 21.47 10.93
N ASP A 171 -2.92 22.67 11.27
CA ASP A 171 -2.07 23.75 11.77
C ASP A 171 -1.78 23.62 13.28
N ASP A 172 -2.44 22.69 13.97
CA ASP A 172 -2.14 22.37 15.37
C ASP A 172 -0.71 21.86 15.52
N GLN A 173 -0.12 22.05 16.70
CA GLN A 173 1.25 21.61 16.95
C GLN A 173 1.30 20.10 17.18
N VAL A 174 2.38 19.47 16.71
CA VAL A 174 2.64 18.05 16.96
C VAL A 174 2.65 17.75 18.47
N VAL A 175 3.20 18.67 19.27
CA VAL A 175 3.33 18.53 20.73
C VAL A 175 2.00 18.64 21.48
N ASP A 176 0.93 19.11 20.83
CA ASP A 176 -0.42 19.13 21.44
C ASP A 176 -0.98 17.70 21.54
N TYR A 177 -0.63 16.85 20.56
CA TYR A 177 -1.04 15.44 20.51
C TYR A 177 0.01 14.48 21.05
N LEU A 178 1.28 14.89 21.05
CA LEU A 178 2.43 14.12 21.52
C LEU A 178 3.27 14.95 22.52
N PRO A 179 2.74 15.25 23.73
CA PRO A 179 3.38 16.15 24.69
C PRO A 179 4.78 15.71 25.15
N GLN A 180 5.11 14.43 25.00
CA GLN A 180 6.43 13.90 25.28
C GLN A 180 7.54 14.49 24.38
N LEU A 181 7.18 15.11 23.26
CA LEU A 181 8.10 15.79 22.34
C LEU A 181 8.33 17.28 22.65
N LYS A 182 7.72 17.83 23.71
CA LYS A 182 8.03 19.20 24.17
C LYS A 182 9.53 19.38 24.44
N GLY A 183 10.08 20.51 23.99
CA GLY A 183 11.50 20.82 24.04
C GLY A 183 12.37 20.16 22.96
N SER A 184 11.79 19.38 22.03
CA SER A 184 12.51 18.78 20.90
C SER A 184 12.43 19.63 19.62
N ALA A 185 12.98 19.13 18.51
CA ALA A 185 12.81 19.74 17.19
C ALA A 185 11.34 19.79 16.69
N TYR A 186 10.42 19.05 17.31
CA TYR A 186 8.99 19.09 16.96
C TYR A 186 8.20 20.16 17.72
N ASP A 187 8.79 20.77 18.76
CA ASP A 187 8.16 21.89 19.46
C ASP A 187 8.04 23.09 18.51
N GLY A 188 6.84 23.62 18.29
CA GLY A 188 6.56 24.63 17.27
C GLY A 188 6.47 24.12 15.82
N ALA A 189 6.53 22.82 15.56
CA ALA A 189 6.18 22.23 14.26
C ALA A 189 4.69 21.83 14.25
N SER A 190 3.97 22.16 13.18
CA SER A 190 2.57 21.74 13.00
C SER A 190 2.46 20.34 12.38
N ILE A 191 1.29 19.72 12.50
CA ILE A 191 0.96 18.47 11.80
C ILE A 191 1.18 18.62 10.29
N LYS A 192 0.79 19.77 9.72
CA LYS A 192 1.00 20.14 8.32
C LYS A 192 2.47 20.08 7.92
N ASN A 193 3.37 20.54 8.78
CA ASN A 193 4.79 20.51 8.49
C ASN A 193 5.32 19.08 8.41
N VAL A 194 4.88 18.20 9.32
CA VAL A 194 5.24 16.77 9.29
C VAL A 194 4.64 16.08 8.06
N LEU A 195 3.37 16.36 7.73
CA LEU A 195 2.72 15.84 6.52
C LEU A 195 3.44 16.25 5.23
N HIS A 196 4.00 17.46 5.19
CA HIS A 196 4.81 17.98 4.08
C HIS A 196 6.30 17.59 4.13
N MET A 197 6.73 16.81 5.13
CA MET A 197 8.15 16.45 5.31
C MET A 197 9.05 17.68 5.43
N ASN A 198 8.64 18.69 6.20
CA ASN A 198 9.39 19.94 6.37
C ASN A 198 9.35 20.49 7.81
N SER A 199 9.29 19.63 8.83
CA SER A 199 9.33 20.07 10.25
C SER A 199 10.63 20.76 10.66
N GLY A 200 11.71 20.51 9.93
CA GLY A 200 13.05 21.02 10.23
C GLY A 200 13.85 20.17 11.22
N VAL A 201 13.38 18.97 11.60
CA VAL A 201 14.21 17.99 12.32
C VAL A 201 15.39 17.53 11.45
N GLN A 202 16.57 17.33 12.05
CA GLN A 202 17.69 16.70 11.35
C GLN A 202 17.37 15.21 11.09
N TRP A 203 17.62 14.75 9.87
CA TRP A 203 17.39 13.35 9.51
C TRP A 203 18.20 12.93 8.28
N ASN A 204 18.84 11.75 8.35
CA ASN A 204 19.55 11.10 7.25
C ASN A 204 18.75 9.87 6.73
N GLU A 205 18.25 9.98 5.50
CA GLU A 205 17.44 8.95 4.80
C GLU A 205 18.28 8.07 3.84
N ASP A 206 19.60 7.99 4.02
CA ASP A 206 20.43 7.10 3.19
C ASP A 206 20.23 5.63 3.55
N TYR A 207 19.55 4.88 2.67
CA TYR A 207 19.29 3.45 2.81
C TYR A 207 20.52 2.56 2.62
N ASN A 208 21.64 3.12 2.13
CA ASN A 208 22.89 2.37 1.93
C ASN A 208 23.87 2.54 3.11
N ASP A 209 23.68 3.55 3.96
CA ASP A 209 24.51 3.77 5.14
C ASP A 209 23.89 3.10 6.38
N PRO A 210 24.53 2.08 6.98
CA PRO A 210 24.03 1.44 8.20
C PRO A 210 24.00 2.38 9.42
N ASN A 211 24.70 3.51 9.37
CA ASN A 211 24.70 4.53 10.41
C ASN A 211 23.67 5.65 10.19
N SER A 212 22.94 5.64 9.08
CA SER A 212 21.88 6.62 8.82
C SER A 212 20.74 6.50 9.82
N ASP A 213 19.94 7.56 9.93
CA ASP A 213 18.78 7.55 10.82
C ASP A 213 17.72 6.58 10.34
N VAL A 214 17.52 6.43 9.02
CA VAL A 214 16.59 5.45 8.46
C VAL A 214 17.00 4.01 8.77
N SER A 215 18.31 3.70 8.75
CA SER A 215 18.81 2.38 9.16
C SER A 215 18.60 2.11 10.66
N LYS A 216 18.82 3.12 11.50
CA LYS A 216 18.69 2.99 12.97
C LYS A 216 17.24 2.98 13.45
N ALA A 217 16.40 3.84 12.87
CA ALA A 217 15.09 4.18 13.39
C ALA A 217 13.95 4.12 12.35
N GLY A 218 14.20 3.78 11.08
CA GLY A 218 13.15 3.68 10.06
C GLY A 218 12.06 2.64 10.40
N ALA A 219 12.43 1.57 11.10
CA ALA A 219 11.50 0.57 11.64
C ALA A 219 11.07 0.86 13.09
N ALA A 220 11.57 1.92 13.73
CA ALA A 220 11.21 2.26 15.10
C ALA A 220 9.81 2.87 15.17
N ASN A 221 9.06 2.47 16.20
CA ASN A 221 7.71 2.93 16.51
C ASN A 221 7.54 3.01 18.03
N GLY A 222 6.41 3.55 18.49
CA GLY A 222 6.09 3.73 19.90
C GLY A 222 7.16 4.51 20.66
N ILE A 223 7.45 4.07 21.90
CA ILE A 223 8.44 4.71 22.78
C ILE A 223 9.83 4.76 22.13
N ARG A 224 10.23 3.73 21.37
CA ARG A 224 11.55 3.70 20.71
C ARG A 224 11.67 4.82 19.68
N LEU A 225 10.63 5.02 18.86
CA LEU A 225 10.58 6.12 17.91
C LEU A 225 10.63 7.46 18.62
N ILE A 226 9.72 7.67 19.57
CA ILE A 226 9.62 8.92 20.34
C ILE A 226 10.98 9.29 20.95
N ASN A 227 11.64 8.34 21.62
CA ASN A 227 12.94 8.61 22.24
C ASN A 227 14.01 8.96 21.21
N TYR A 228 14.01 8.28 20.06
CA TYR A 228 14.95 8.57 18.99
C TYR A 228 14.75 9.97 18.42
N VAL A 229 13.53 10.28 17.97
CA VAL A 229 13.24 11.56 17.29
C VAL A 229 13.26 12.75 18.25
N LYS A 230 12.99 12.54 19.54
CA LYS A 230 13.14 13.57 20.58
C LYS A 230 14.59 14.02 20.76
N ALA A 231 15.55 13.10 20.57
CA ALA A 231 16.97 13.38 20.73
C ALA A 231 17.60 14.05 19.49
N LEU A 232 16.92 14.03 18.34
CA LEU A 232 17.42 14.67 17.13
C LEU A 232 17.35 16.20 17.25
N PRO A 233 18.40 16.92 16.83
CA PRO A 233 18.41 18.38 16.86
C PRO A 233 17.54 18.96 15.75
N ARG A 234 17.21 20.24 15.88
CA ARG A 234 16.58 21.03 14.81
C ARG A 234 17.65 21.47 13.81
N ALA A 235 17.52 21.06 12.55
CA ALA A 235 18.36 21.51 11.45
C ALA A 235 17.84 22.80 10.80
N HIS A 236 16.52 22.96 10.70
CA HIS A 236 15.88 24.10 10.04
C HIS A 236 14.63 24.60 10.79
N LYS A 237 14.15 25.78 10.43
CA LYS A 237 12.86 26.27 10.91
C LYS A 237 11.73 25.40 10.29
N PRO A 238 10.66 25.08 11.05
CA PRO A 238 9.53 24.36 10.47
C PRO A 238 8.93 25.10 9.26
N GLY A 239 8.61 24.35 8.22
CA GLY A 239 8.02 24.84 6.98
C GLY A 239 9.00 25.45 5.96
N THR A 240 10.32 25.39 6.18
CA THR A 240 11.30 26.07 5.29
C THR A 240 12.12 25.14 4.39
N VAL A 241 12.36 23.88 4.78
CA VAL A 241 13.18 22.95 4.00
C VAL A 241 12.48 21.59 3.96
N PHE A 242 12.31 21.05 2.75
CA PHE A 242 11.85 19.67 2.57
C PHE A 242 12.97 18.69 2.90
N ASN A 243 12.66 17.69 3.71
CA ASN A 243 13.54 16.58 4.05
C ASN A 243 12.69 15.31 4.19
N TYR A 244 12.74 14.41 3.20
CA TYR A 244 11.97 13.16 3.26
C TYR A 244 12.46 12.31 4.44
N ASN A 245 11.54 11.99 5.35
CA ASN A 245 11.86 11.40 6.64
C ASN A 245 10.89 10.27 7.00
N THR A 246 11.38 9.04 7.00
CA THR A 246 10.56 7.85 7.34
C THR A 246 10.07 7.87 8.80
N ALA A 247 10.86 8.37 9.74
CA ALA A 247 10.44 8.46 11.15
C ALA A 247 9.28 9.44 11.36
N GLU A 248 9.21 10.52 10.59
CA GLU A 248 8.08 11.45 10.63
C GLU A 248 6.77 10.81 10.19
N SER A 249 6.82 9.88 9.24
CA SER A 249 5.63 9.11 8.87
C SER A 249 5.19 8.12 9.94
N ASN A 250 6.15 7.49 10.64
CA ASN A 250 5.81 6.70 11.82
C ASN A 250 5.22 7.59 12.92
N LEU A 251 5.74 8.82 13.07
CA LEU A 251 5.25 9.81 14.03
C LEU A 251 3.81 10.25 13.73
N ILE A 252 3.43 10.40 12.45
CA ILE A 252 2.04 10.62 12.03
C ILE A 252 1.13 9.48 12.54
N GLY A 253 1.60 8.23 12.48
CA GLY A 253 0.88 7.08 13.04
C GLY A 253 0.71 7.16 14.56
N GLU A 254 1.75 7.58 15.29
CA GLU A 254 1.65 7.82 16.74
C GLU A 254 0.67 8.95 17.07
N LEU A 255 0.75 10.05 16.31
CA LEU A 255 -0.15 11.19 16.47
C LEU A 255 -1.60 10.79 16.26
N LEU A 256 -1.89 10.07 15.16
CA LEU A 256 -3.22 9.55 14.87
C LEU A 256 -3.78 8.75 16.05
N ARG A 257 -3.03 7.75 16.53
CA ARG A 257 -3.47 6.88 17.63
C ARG A 257 -3.67 7.63 18.94
N SER A 258 -2.79 8.57 19.26
CA SER A 258 -2.90 9.43 20.43
C SER A 258 -4.19 10.26 20.36
N ALA A 259 -4.48 10.86 19.20
CA ALA A 259 -5.67 11.69 19.00
C ALA A 259 -6.99 10.91 19.09
N ILE A 260 -7.06 9.73 18.47
CA ILE A 260 -8.29 8.91 18.42
C ILE A 260 -8.45 7.99 19.65
N GLY A 261 -7.39 7.81 20.46
CA GLY A 261 -7.40 6.90 21.61
C GLY A 261 -7.61 5.42 21.24
N ASN A 262 -7.27 5.02 20.01
CA ASN A 262 -7.58 3.71 19.43
C ASN A 262 -6.45 3.25 18.49
N ASN A 263 -6.54 2.00 18.04
CA ASN A 263 -5.64 1.38 17.07
C ASN A 263 -5.87 1.92 15.64
N ALA A 264 -4.79 2.14 14.89
CA ALA A 264 -4.89 2.63 13.52
C ALA A 264 -5.57 1.61 12.59
N ALA A 265 -5.37 0.30 12.81
CA ALA A 265 -6.00 -0.75 12.02
C ALA A 265 -7.52 -0.80 12.22
N THR A 266 -8.00 -0.68 13.47
CA THR A 266 -9.43 -0.59 13.76
C THR A 266 -10.03 0.66 13.13
N TYR A 267 -9.33 1.79 13.23
CA TYR A 267 -9.79 3.03 12.64
C TYR A 267 -9.84 2.97 11.10
N LEU A 268 -8.82 2.39 10.45
CA LEU A 268 -8.84 2.12 9.01
C LEU A 268 -9.99 1.20 8.61
N GLN A 269 -10.22 0.15 9.40
CA GLN A 269 -11.32 -0.78 9.19
C GLN A 269 -12.66 -0.03 9.18
N ASP A 270 -12.91 0.80 10.18
CA ASP A 270 -14.21 1.42 10.39
C ASP A 270 -14.45 2.61 9.45
N LYS A 271 -13.41 3.37 9.11
CA LYS A 271 -13.56 4.59 8.27
C LYS A 271 -13.47 4.35 6.78
N ILE A 272 -12.69 3.36 6.35
CA ILE A 272 -12.42 3.14 4.93
C ILE A 272 -12.71 1.69 4.54
N TRP A 273 -12.15 0.72 5.24
CA TRP A 273 -12.17 -0.67 4.77
C TRP A 273 -13.59 -1.27 4.69
N GLN A 274 -14.38 -1.12 5.74
CA GLN A 274 -15.77 -1.58 5.79
C GLN A 274 -16.69 -0.74 4.89
N PRO A 275 -16.72 0.61 4.97
CA PRO A 275 -17.64 1.41 4.16
C PRO A 275 -17.37 1.31 2.66
N TYR A 276 -16.09 1.12 2.27
CA TYR A 276 -15.67 1.08 0.87
C TYR A 276 -15.66 -0.34 0.25
N ALA A 277 -16.25 -1.32 0.95
CA ALA A 277 -16.43 -2.68 0.43
C ALA A 277 -15.11 -3.35 -0.03
N MET A 278 -14.04 -3.20 0.75
CA MET A 278 -12.75 -3.85 0.49
C MET A 278 -12.87 -5.38 0.54
N GLU A 279 -12.18 -6.06 -0.37
CA GLU A 279 -12.38 -7.48 -0.71
C GLU A 279 -11.67 -8.44 0.23
N SER A 280 -10.47 -8.10 0.69
CA SER A 280 -9.62 -8.97 1.49
C SER A 280 -9.31 -8.36 2.85
N ASP A 281 -8.93 -9.23 3.79
CA ASP A 281 -8.31 -8.79 5.03
C ASP A 281 -6.96 -8.12 4.71
N ALA A 282 -6.69 -6.96 5.31
CA ALA A 282 -5.34 -6.41 5.33
C ALA A 282 -4.62 -6.80 6.63
N LEU A 283 -3.29 -6.70 6.63
CA LEU A 283 -2.48 -6.83 7.84
C LEU A 283 -1.68 -5.55 8.03
N TRP A 284 -1.75 -4.94 9.20
CA TRP A 284 -0.89 -3.81 9.56
C TRP A 284 0.19 -4.27 10.53
N VAL A 285 1.45 -4.11 10.13
CA VAL A 285 2.61 -4.45 10.96
C VAL A 285 2.60 -3.65 12.26
N LEU A 286 2.97 -4.32 13.35
CA LEU A 286 3.13 -3.76 14.68
C LEU A 286 4.62 -3.66 15.06
N ASP A 287 4.93 -2.78 15.99
CA ASP A 287 6.28 -2.64 16.54
C ASP A 287 6.72 -3.86 17.37
N ARG A 288 5.77 -4.52 18.03
CA ARG A 288 5.94 -5.74 18.83
C ARG A 288 4.59 -6.49 18.95
N PRO A 289 4.56 -7.74 19.42
CA PRO A 289 3.29 -8.44 19.70
C PRO A 289 2.39 -7.60 20.62
N ASN A 290 1.13 -7.41 20.19
CA ASN A 290 0.14 -6.56 20.86
C ASN A 290 0.53 -5.07 20.99
N GLY A 291 1.50 -4.63 20.19
CA GLY A 291 1.97 -3.26 20.15
C GLY A 291 1.13 -2.34 19.26
N VAL A 292 1.80 -1.35 18.68
CA VAL A 292 1.18 -0.28 17.90
C VAL A 292 1.55 -0.39 16.42
N GLU A 293 0.63 -0.01 15.52
CA GLU A 293 0.87 -0.07 14.09
C GLU A 293 2.01 0.84 13.64
N THR A 294 2.69 0.45 12.60
CA THR A 294 3.82 1.21 12.11
C THR A 294 3.34 2.22 11.04
N GLY A 295 3.46 3.52 11.33
CA GLY A 295 2.71 4.59 10.62
C GLY A 295 3.18 4.88 9.18
N GLY A 296 4.48 4.75 8.92
CA GLY A 296 5.11 5.01 7.63
C GLY A 296 5.40 3.78 6.78
N CYS A 297 5.16 2.60 7.34
CA CYS A 297 5.31 1.24 6.83
C CYS A 297 4.82 0.36 7.97
N CYS A 298 4.11 -0.77 7.86
CA CYS A 298 3.76 -1.41 6.61
C CYS A 298 2.37 -2.05 6.70
N LEU A 299 1.48 -1.60 5.84
CA LEU A 299 0.24 -2.30 5.52
C LEU A 299 0.52 -3.36 4.44
N LEU A 300 -0.02 -4.56 4.62
CA LEU A 300 -0.10 -5.60 3.61
C LEU A 300 -1.55 -5.74 3.16
N ALA A 301 -1.79 -5.64 1.86
CA ALA A 301 -3.12 -5.84 1.29
C ALA A 301 -3.03 -6.54 -0.08
N SER A 302 -4.17 -6.98 -0.59
CA SER A 302 -4.25 -7.45 -1.97
C SER A 302 -4.00 -6.28 -2.93
N LEU A 303 -3.50 -6.57 -4.14
CA LEU A 303 -3.28 -5.52 -5.13
C LEU A 303 -4.59 -4.85 -5.56
N ARG A 304 -5.70 -5.61 -5.57
CA ARG A 304 -7.05 -5.12 -5.81
C ARG A 304 -7.49 -4.11 -4.76
N ASP A 305 -7.23 -4.39 -3.47
CA ASP A 305 -7.56 -3.46 -2.38
C ASP A 305 -6.68 -2.21 -2.40
N PHE A 306 -5.41 -2.30 -2.81
CA PHE A 306 -4.60 -1.10 -3.05
C PHE A 306 -5.12 -0.28 -4.24
N ALA A 307 -5.57 -0.92 -5.32
CA ALA A 307 -6.23 -0.21 -6.41
C ALA A 307 -7.53 0.48 -5.92
N LYS A 308 -8.31 -0.17 -5.06
CA LYS A 308 -9.48 0.43 -4.40
C LYS A 308 -9.12 1.61 -3.52
N ILE A 309 -7.99 1.60 -2.81
CA ILE A 309 -7.50 2.78 -2.08
C ILE A 309 -7.20 3.94 -3.05
N GLY A 310 -6.62 3.66 -4.21
CA GLY A 310 -6.43 4.66 -5.26
C GLY A 310 -7.74 5.23 -5.78
N GLN A 311 -8.74 4.37 -6.02
CA GLN A 311 -10.08 4.80 -6.45
C GLN A 311 -10.79 5.61 -5.35
N PHE A 312 -10.69 5.17 -4.09
CA PHE A 312 -11.21 5.91 -2.95
C PHE A 312 -10.61 7.31 -2.89
N ALA A 313 -9.27 7.40 -3.03
CA ALA A 313 -8.58 8.69 -3.11
C ALA A 313 -9.14 9.51 -4.27
N TYR A 314 -9.15 9.01 -5.50
CA TYR A 314 -9.76 9.72 -6.63
C TYR A 314 -11.14 10.33 -6.32
N GLU A 315 -12.04 9.55 -5.70
CA GLU A 315 -13.37 10.03 -5.29
C GLU A 315 -13.33 11.10 -4.19
N GLN A 316 -12.33 11.10 -3.33
CA GLN A 316 -12.14 12.15 -2.30
C GLN A 316 -11.63 13.49 -2.86
N LEU A 317 -11.28 13.58 -4.15
CA LEU A 317 -11.06 14.88 -4.80
C LEU A 317 -12.36 15.68 -4.88
N THR A 318 -13.50 14.99 -5.01
CA THR A 318 -14.85 15.57 -4.99
C THR A 318 -15.71 14.76 -3.99
N PRO A 319 -15.49 14.94 -2.68
CA PRO A 319 -16.06 14.06 -1.67
C PRO A 319 -17.59 14.17 -1.62
N SER A 320 -18.27 13.03 -1.48
CA SER A 320 -19.71 12.99 -1.19
C SER A 320 -20.01 13.53 0.22
N GLN A 321 -21.27 13.83 0.51
CA GLN A 321 -21.68 14.28 1.86
C GLN A 321 -21.30 13.28 2.97
N ASN A 322 -21.28 11.99 2.64
CA ASN A 322 -20.95 10.90 3.56
C ASN A 322 -19.46 10.50 3.53
N SER A 323 -18.60 11.25 2.82
CA SER A 323 -17.15 11.01 2.82
C SER A 323 -16.63 10.87 4.25
N PRO A 324 -15.73 9.93 4.57
CA PRO A 324 -15.17 9.83 5.92
C PRO A 324 -14.12 10.91 6.22
N LEU A 325 -13.71 11.72 5.24
CA LEU A 325 -12.60 12.67 5.38
C LEU A 325 -13.08 14.11 5.56
N ALA A 326 -12.24 14.94 6.18
CA ALA A 326 -12.48 16.37 6.29
C ALA A 326 -12.68 16.98 4.90
N LYS A 327 -13.50 18.03 4.81
CA LYS A 327 -13.78 18.69 3.53
C LYS A 327 -12.48 19.15 2.88
N ASN A 328 -12.34 18.89 1.58
CA ASN A 328 -11.14 19.19 0.77
C ASN A 328 -9.86 18.44 1.19
N TRP A 329 -9.91 17.49 2.13
CA TRP A 329 -8.70 16.85 2.66
C TRP A 329 -7.76 16.34 1.57
N LEU A 330 -8.29 15.55 0.62
CA LEU A 330 -7.44 15.02 -0.43
C LEU A 330 -6.97 16.10 -1.39
N LYS A 331 -7.84 17.07 -1.75
CA LYS A 331 -7.45 18.20 -2.59
C LYS A 331 -6.26 18.96 -2.00
N ASP A 332 -6.26 19.18 -0.69
CA ASP A 332 -5.14 19.78 0.03
C ASP A 332 -3.95 18.81 0.10
N SER A 333 -4.21 17.51 0.27
CA SER A 333 -3.18 16.47 0.32
C SER A 333 -2.40 16.31 -0.98
N VAL A 334 -3.01 16.65 -2.11
CA VAL A 334 -2.37 16.62 -3.44
C VAL A 334 -2.04 18.02 -3.96
N THR A 335 -2.14 19.03 -3.10
CA THR A 335 -1.63 20.37 -3.38
C THR A 335 -0.13 20.42 -3.08
N PRO A 336 0.71 20.94 -4.00
CA PRO A 336 2.15 21.06 -3.79
C PRO A 336 2.54 21.78 -2.50
N SER A 337 3.49 21.20 -1.77
CA SER A 337 4.17 21.87 -0.67
C SER A 337 4.99 23.04 -1.19
N LYS A 338 5.01 24.15 -0.44
CA LYS A 338 5.84 25.33 -0.77
C LYS A 338 7.34 25.03 -0.82
N THR A 339 7.78 24.01 -0.08
CA THR A 339 9.20 23.65 0.03
C THR A 339 9.63 22.59 -0.99
N TYR A 340 8.68 21.89 -1.61
CA TYR A 340 8.96 20.88 -2.63
C TYR A 340 7.71 20.60 -3.47
N PRO A 341 7.69 21.01 -4.76
CA PRO A 341 6.47 21.00 -5.57
C PRO A 341 5.95 19.59 -5.91
N ASN A 342 6.80 18.57 -5.79
CA ASN A 342 6.47 17.19 -6.13
C ASN A 342 5.98 16.37 -4.92
N TYR A 343 5.54 17.02 -3.84
CA TYR A 343 5.02 16.36 -2.65
C TYR A 343 3.93 17.16 -1.94
N GLY A 344 2.91 16.47 -1.43
CA GLY A 344 1.81 17.04 -0.64
C GLY A 344 1.72 16.38 0.76
N TYR A 345 0.52 16.08 1.26
CA TYR A 345 0.35 15.36 2.53
C TYR A 345 0.58 13.87 2.37
N GLN A 346 1.84 13.44 2.35
CA GLN A 346 2.25 12.04 2.17
C GLN A 346 1.91 11.44 0.79
N TRP A 347 1.74 12.29 -0.22
CA TRP A 347 1.55 11.90 -1.63
C TRP A 347 2.64 12.52 -2.49
N TRP A 348 3.18 11.73 -3.42
CA TRP A 348 4.07 12.25 -4.46
C TRP A 348 3.24 12.86 -5.59
N LEU A 349 3.69 14.00 -6.10
CA LEU A 349 3.02 14.77 -7.15
C LEU A 349 3.96 14.89 -8.35
N GLU A 350 3.39 14.93 -9.55
CA GLU A 350 4.13 15.25 -10.77
C GLU A 350 3.71 16.64 -11.23
N SER A 351 4.57 17.64 -11.06
CA SER A 351 4.23 19.05 -11.27
C SER A 351 3.81 19.42 -12.69
N ASP A 352 4.10 18.57 -13.67
CA ASP A 352 3.72 18.69 -15.08
C ASP A 352 2.38 18.00 -15.42
N SER A 353 1.73 17.33 -14.46
CA SER A 353 0.42 16.69 -14.65
C SER A 353 -0.47 16.82 -13.40
N ASN A 354 -1.76 16.47 -13.52
CA ASN A 354 -2.63 16.39 -12.34
C ASN A 354 -2.51 15.03 -11.62
N ARG A 355 -1.43 14.27 -11.89
CA ARG A 355 -1.21 12.94 -11.33
C ARG A 355 -0.61 13.03 -9.93
N PHE A 356 -1.10 12.16 -9.06
CA PHE A 356 -0.48 11.90 -7.76
C PHE A 356 -0.31 10.41 -7.52
N ARG A 357 0.61 10.04 -6.64
CA ARG A 357 0.92 8.63 -6.34
C ARG A 357 1.29 8.38 -4.89
N ALA A 358 0.87 7.23 -4.38
CA ALA A 358 1.49 6.58 -3.23
C ALA A 358 2.64 5.71 -3.75
N SER A 359 3.80 5.74 -3.10
CA SER A 359 5.00 5.03 -3.56
C SER A 359 5.72 4.35 -2.41
N GLY A 360 6.11 3.10 -2.62
CA GLY A 360 6.90 2.26 -1.71
C GLY A 360 8.20 1.82 -2.36
N ILE A 361 9.21 1.54 -1.53
CA ILE A 361 10.47 0.98 -2.01
C ILE A 361 10.26 -0.36 -2.71
N PHE A 362 11.22 -0.74 -3.55
CA PHE A 362 11.15 -1.95 -4.39
C PHE A 362 10.00 -1.97 -5.41
N GLY A 363 9.39 -0.82 -5.72
CA GLY A 363 8.44 -0.69 -6.84
C GLY A 363 6.96 -0.80 -6.46
N GLN A 364 6.58 -0.55 -5.20
CA GLN A 364 5.16 -0.52 -4.83
C GLN A 364 4.57 0.82 -5.26
N ALA A 365 3.42 0.81 -5.93
CA ALA A 365 2.82 2.05 -6.39
C ALA A 365 1.29 1.98 -6.46
N ILE A 366 0.66 3.12 -6.16
CA ILE A 366 -0.73 3.43 -6.54
C ILE A 366 -0.66 4.80 -7.21
N ALA A 367 -0.80 4.84 -8.53
CA ALA A 367 -0.84 6.08 -9.31
C ALA A 367 -2.28 6.41 -9.69
N VAL A 368 -2.67 7.68 -9.53
CA VAL A 368 -4.01 8.17 -9.84
C VAL A 368 -3.90 9.28 -10.87
N TYR A 369 -4.69 9.17 -11.93
CA TYR A 369 -4.79 10.12 -13.05
C TYR A 369 -6.22 10.70 -13.06
N PRO A 370 -6.46 11.82 -12.36
CA PRO A 370 -7.82 12.32 -12.13
C PRO A 370 -8.59 12.66 -13.40
N GLU A 371 -7.92 13.29 -14.37
CA GLU A 371 -8.53 13.69 -15.65
C GLU A 371 -9.06 12.50 -16.45
N LEU A 372 -8.57 11.29 -16.17
CA LEU A 372 -8.95 10.06 -16.84
C LEU A 372 -9.79 9.13 -15.97
N GLY A 373 -10.03 9.47 -14.69
CA GLY A 373 -10.62 8.53 -13.73
C GLY A 373 -9.85 7.20 -13.65
N LEU A 374 -8.52 7.26 -13.81
CA LEU A 374 -7.65 6.09 -13.97
C LEU A 374 -6.81 5.87 -12.71
N VAL A 375 -6.73 4.61 -12.28
CA VAL A 375 -5.85 4.14 -11.20
C VAL A 375 -4.99 3.00 -11.71
N ILE A 376 -3.68 3.09 -11.49
CA ILE A 376 -2.74 2.01 -11.80
C ILE A 376 -2.05 1.61 -10.50
N ALA A 377 -2.29 0.39 -10.03
CA ALA A 377 -1.66 -0.17 -8.83
C ALA A 377 -0.68 -1.28 -9.22
N LYS A 378 0.49 -1.28 -8.57
CA LYS A 378 1.56 -2.26 -8.81
C LYS A 378 2.14 -2.79 -7.51
N HIS A 379 2.38 -4.10 -7.49
CA HIS A 379 3.34 -4.71 -6.57
C HIS A 379 4.65 -4.93 -7.31
N GLY A 380 5.74 -4.54 -6.66
CA GLY A 380 7.08 -4.63 -7.20
C GLY A 380 8.04 -5.40 -6.31
N ASN A 381 9.14 -5.83 -6.90
CA ASN A 381 10.28 -6.45 -6.24
C ASN A 381 11.61 -5.99 -6.87
N SER A 382 11.75 -4.70 -7.17
CA SER A 382 12.95 -4.14 -7.83
C SER A 382 14.26 -4.51 -7.12
N PRO A 383 15.40 -4.64 -7.79
CA PRO A 383 16.65 -5.07 -7.14
C PRO A 383 17.10 -4.12 -6.03
N GLN A 384 16.83 -2.83 -6.17
CA GLN A 384 17.19 -1.79 -5.22
C GLN A 384 15.94 -1.15 -4.60
N ALA A 385 16.08 -0.64 -3.36
CA ALA A 385 14.98 -0.02 -2.63
C ALA A 385 14.44 1.23 -3.36
N ASN A 386 15.34 2.06 -3.90
CA ASN A 386 15.01 3.26 -4.65
C ASN A 386 16.01 3.45 -5.83
N GLY A 387 15.97 4.60 -6.50
CA GLY A 387 16.87 4.90 -7.62
C GLY A 387 16.43 4.32 -8.97
N PRO A 388 17.20 4.57 -10.05
CA PRO A 388 16.93 4.05 -11.39
C PRO A 388 16.98 2.52 -11.45
N SER A 389 16.15 1.91 -12.29
CA SER A 389 16.20 0.47 -12.59
C SER A 389 15.47 0.21 -13.91
N GLU A 390 15.79 -0.91 -14.57
CA GLU A 390 15.05 -1.40 -15.73
C GLU A 390 13.54 -1.39 -15.46
N TYR A 391 13.11 -1.95 -14.32
CA TYR A 391 11.71 -1.95 -13.90
C TYR A 391 11.07 -0.56 -13.93
N LYS A 392 11.74 0.47 -13.40
CA LYS A 392 11.18 1.85 -13.38
C LYS A 392 11.14 2.48 -14.77
N THR A 393 12.11 2.20 -15.62
CA THR A 393 12.11 2.67 -17.01
C THR A 393 10.91 2.10 -17.76
N HIS A 394 10.70 0.78 -17.64
CA HIS A 394 9.54 0.11 -18.24
C HIS A 394 8.22 0.53 -17.58
N GLU A 395 8.17 0.70 -16.24
CA GLU A 395 6.99 1.17 -15.52
C GLU A 395 6.51 2.52 -16.06
N LYS A 396 7.44 3.47 -16.23
CA LYS A 396 7.11 4.80 -16.75
C LYS A 396 6.59 4.75 -18.19
N ALA A 397 7.23 3.95 -19.05
CA ALA A 397 6.83 3.81 -20.44
C ALA A 397 5.47 3.12 -20.58
N LEU A 398 5.23 2.05 -19.82
CA LEU A 398 3.96 1.34 -19.79
C LEU A 398 2.82 2.24 -19.28
N ASP A 399 3.03 2.97 -18.18
CA ASP A 399 2.01 3.89 -17.65
C ASP A 399 1.64 4.96 -18.67
N ALA A 400 2.61 5.51 -19.41
CA ALA A 400 2.37 6.46 -20.48
C ALA A 400 1.57 5.85 -21.64
N ALA A 401 1.88 4.61 -22.03
CA ALA A 401 1.15 3.90 -23.08
C ALA A 401 -0.31 3.57 -22.68
N ILE A 402 -0.55 3.15 -21.44
CA ILE A 402 -1.89 2.95 -20.89
C ILE A 402 -2.69 4.26 -20.91
N VAL A 403 -2.07 5.35 -20.47
CA VAL A 403 -2.67 6.69 -20.49
C VAL A 403 -3.06 7.10 -21.91
N ALA A 404 -2.14 6.97 -22.87
CA ALA A 404 -2.39 7.31 -24.27
C ALA A 404 -3.53 6.49 -24.86
N ARG A 405 -3.52 5.15 -24.67
CA ARG A 405 -4.59 4.27 -25.15
C ARG A 405 -5.97 4.67 -24.60
N LEU A 406 -6.03 5.03 -23.32
CA LEU A 406 -7.29 5.41 -22.66
C LEU A 406 -7.75 6.84 -22.96
N GLN A 407 -6.92 7.66 -23.61
CA GLN A 407 -7.33 8.98 -24.15
C GLN A 407 -7.96 8.87 -25.53
N GLU A 408 -7.66 7.79 -26.27
CA GLU A 408 -8.21 7.51 -27.60
C GLU A 408 -9.58 6.81 -27.56
N MET A 409 -9.92 6.19 -26.43
CA MET A 409 -11.21 5.52 -26.17
C MET A 409 -12.23 6.48 -25.59
#